data_AF-A0A7Y3H512-F1
#
_entry.id   AF-A0A7Y3H512-F1
#
_cell.length_a   1.000
_cell.length_b   1.000
_cell.length_c   1.000
_cell.angle_alpha   90.00
_cell.angle_beta   90.00
_cell.angle_gamma   90.00
#
_symmetry.space_group_name_H-M   'P 1'
#
loop_
_entity.id
_entity.type
_entity.pdbx_description
1 polymer ?
#
loop_
_entity_poly.entity_id
_entity_poly.type
_entity_poly.pdbx_seq_one_letter_code
_entity_poly.pdbx_strand_id
1 'polypeptide(L)'
;MKTEFLKNHEIKELKKFDDMKSAEATEPEKANSELYAAMSDGYLASVEAVNSAPDSAYTDTYNSMVENCMACHKSMCPGPMVKIKKLYIE
;
A
#
# COMPACT_ATOMS: atom_id res chain seq x y z
N MET A 1 13.56 18.91 5.56
CA MET A 1 12.35 19.03 6.43
C MET A 1 11.33 17.91 6.22
N LYS A 2 11.20 17.27 5.05
CA LYS A 2 10.36 16.05 4.87
C LYS A 2 10.96 14.80 5.54
N THR A 3 12.29 14.70 5.59
CA THR A 3 13.04 13.60 6.22
C THR A 3 12.87 13.53 7.75
N GLU A 4 12.55 14.65 8.41
CA GLU A 4 12.23 14.69 9.85
C GLU A 4 10.82 14.12 10.15
N PHE A 5 9.89 14.25 9.19
CA PHE A 5 8.50 13.80 9.36
C PHE A 5 8.43 12.27 9.48
N LEU A 6 9.28 11.56 8.72
CA LEU A 6 9.40 10.10 8.75
C LEU A 6 10.16 9.59 9.99
N LYS A 7 11.02 10.42 10.59
CA LYS A 7 11.75 10.08 11.82
C LYS A 7 10.90 10.20 13.08
N ASN A 8 9.94 11.14 13.10
CA ASN A 8 9.13 11.45 14.28
C ASN A 8 7.68 10.95 14.21
N HIS A 9 7.14 10.65 13.03
CA HIS A 9 5.87 9.95 12.94
C HIS A 9 6.14 8.46 12.88
N GLU A 10 5.90 7.84 14.02
CA GLU A 10 5.55 6.43 14.17
C GLU A 10 4.55 6.00 13.09
N ILE A 11 5.01 5.65 11.88
CA ILE A 11 4.41 4.56 11.11
C ILE A 11 4.80 3.29 11.90
N LYS A 12 4.25 3.17 13.12
CA LYS A 12 4.53 2.09 14.07
C LYS A 12 3.81 0.82 13.61
N GLU A 13 4.18 0.41 12.41
CA GLU A 13 3.66 -0.71 11.66
C GLU A 13 2.40 -0.39 10.85
N LEU A 14 2.53 -0.62 9.54
CA LEU A 14 1.44 -0.67 8.56
C LEU A 14 0.54 -1.92 8.81
N LYS A 15 0.21 -2.21 10.07
CA LYS A 15 -0.52 -3.41 10.54
C LYS A 15 -1.99 -3.46 10.11
N LYS A 16 -2.58 -2.33 9.71
CA LYS A 16 -4.03 -2.21 9.45
C LYS A 16 -4.47 -2.61 8.04
N PHE A 17 -3.57 -3.10 7.20
CA PHE A 17 -3.92 -3.40 5.82
C PHE A 17 -4.42 -4.83 5.60
N ASP A 18 -4.23 -5.74 6.56
CA ASP A 18 -4.72 -7.13 6.46
C ASP A 18 -6.25 -7.20 6.31
N ASP A 19 -6.96 -6.22 6.88
CA ASP A 19 -8.42 -6.10 6.80
C ASP A 19 -8.94 -5.81 5.38
N MET A 20 -8.08 -5.50 4.41
CA MET A 20 -8.54 -5.28 3.02
C MET A 20 -9.16 -6.53 2.39
N LYS A 21 -8.79 -7.73 2.87
CA LYS A 21 -9.34 -8.99 2.37
C LYS A 21 -10.67 -9.36 3.03
N SER A 22 -10.98 -8.77 4.19
CA SER A 22 -12.22 -9.02 4.94
C SER A 22 -13.29 -7.95 4.72
N ALA A 23 -12.96 -6.87 4.00
CA ALA A 23 -13.91 -5.82 3.65
C ALA A 23 -15.02 -6.33 2.72
N GLU A 24 -16.27 -5.97 3.03
CA GLU A 24 -17.42 -6.28 2.18
C GLU A 24 -17.37 -5.44 0.89
N ALA A 25 -17.20 -6.11 -0.25
CA ALA A 25 -17.12 -5.46 -1.55
C ALA A 25 -18.51 -5.17 -2.11
N THR A 26 -18.72 -3.96 -2.64
CA THR A 26 -19.94 -3.59 -3.37
C THR A 26 -20.12 -4.38 -4.67
N GLU A 27 -19.01 -4.88 -5.25
CA GLU A 27 -18.96 -5.77 -6.42
C GLU A 27 -18.19 -7.05 -6.04
N PRO A 28 -18.85 -8.02 -5.36
CA PRO A 28 -18.18 -9.17 -4.76
C PRO A 28 -17.46 -10.06 -5.77
N GLU A 29 -17.95 -10.16 -7.01
CA GLU A 29 -17.29 -10.90 -8.09
C GLU A 29 -15.90 -10.34 -8.44
N LYS A 30 -15.67 -9.03 -8.30
CA LYS A 30 -14.34 -8.44 -8.56
C LYS A 30 -13.38 -8.70 -7.40
N ALA A 31 -13.86 -8.64 -6.16
CA ALA A 31 -13.07 -8.94 -4.96
C ALA A 31 -12.74 -10.44 -4.81
N ASN A 32 -13.55 -11.33 -5.40
CA ASN A 32 -13.29 -12.77 -5.42
C ASN A 32 -12.42 -13.22 -6.62
N SER A 33 -11.92 -12.29 -7.44
CA SER A 33 -11.10 -12.64 -8.60
C SER A 33 -9.67 -13.02 -8.21
N GLU A 34 -9.05 -13.90 -9.01
CA GLU A 34 -7.62 -14.26 -8.85
C GLU A 34 -6.71 -13.03 -8.94
N LEU A 35 -7.08 -12.05 -9.79
CA LEU A 35 -6.35 -10.80 -9.94
C LEU A 35 -6.40 -9.98 -8.64
N TYR A 36 -7.54 -9.89 -7.98
CA TYR A 36 -7.67 -9.22 -6.69
C TYR A 36 -6.79 -9.89 -5.64
N ALA A 37 -6.86 -11.22 -5.54
CA ALA A 37 -6.07 -12.00 -4.60
C ALA A 37 -4.56 -11.72 -4.79
N ALA A 38 -4.05 -11.87 -6.02
CA ALA A 38 -2.64 -11.63 -6.33
C ALA A 38 -2.19 -10.19 -6.05
N MET A 39 -3.01 -9.19 -6.40
CA MET A 39 -2.70 -7.78 -6.14
C MET A 39 -2.70 -7.47 -4.63
N SER A 40 -3.65 -8.04 -3.88
CA SER A 40 -3.72 -7.90 -2.42
C SER A 40 -2.51 -8.56 -1.73
N ASP A 41 -2.10 -9.75 -2.17
CA ASP A 41 -0.91 -10.43 -1.66
C ASP A 41 0.36 -9.63 -1.94
N GLY A 42 0.53 -9.13 -3.17
CA GLY A 42 1.68 -8.31 -3.54
C GLY A 42 1.76 -7.01 -2.74
N TYR A 43 0.61 -6.41 -2.44
CA TYR A 43 0.56 -5.24 -1.57
C TYR A 43 0.96 -5.58 -0.12
N LEU A 44 0.40 -6.65 0.48
CA LEU A 44 0.75 -7.06 1.84
C LEU A 44 2.23 -7.42 1.98
N ALA A 45 2.81 -8.08 0.97
CA ALA A 45 4.25 -8.34 0.92
C ALA A 45 5.07 -7.03 0.89
N SER A 46 4.61 -6.00 0.17
CA SER A 46 5.30 -4.70 0.17
C SER A 46 5.17 -3.95 1.49
N VAL A 47 4.08 -4.15 2.24
CA VAL A 47 3.91 -3.64 3.61
C VAL A 47 4.93 -4.27 4.55
N GLU A 48 5.11 -5.60 4.49
CA GLU A 48 6.13 -6.32 5.27
C GLU A 48 7.55 -5.85 4.93
N ALA A 49 7.81 -5.60 3.64
CA ALA A 49 9.09 -5.07 3.17
C ALA A 49 9.38 -3.69 3.77
N VAL A 50 8.41 -2.78 3.80
CA VAL A 50 8.56 -1.46 4.44
C VAL A 50 8.82 -1.59 5.94
N ASN A 51 8.06 -2.44 6.63
CA ASN A 51 8.24 -2.64 8.08
C ASN A 51 9.63 -3.22 8.43
N SER A 52 10.27 -3.93 7.49
CA SER A 52 11.59 -4.55 7.67
C SER A 52 12.74 -3.76 7.03
N ALA A 53 12.45 -2.65 6.34
CA ALA A 53 13.44 -1.90 5.58
C ALA A 53 14.38 -1.10 6.51
N PRO A 54 15.70 -1.10 6.25
CA PRO A 54 16.61 -0.18 6.94
C PRO A 54 16.34 1.27 6.48
N ASP A 55 16.68 2.25 7.32
CA ASP A 55 16.53 3.68 7.04
C ASP A 55 17.05 4.10 5.65
N SER A 56 18.16 3.50 5.20
CA SER A 56 18.78 3.80 3.91
C SER A 56 17.96 3.35 2.70
N ALA A 57 17.05 2.38 2.86
CA ALA A 57 16.19 1.85 1.81
C ALA A 57 14.70 2.16 2.05
N TYR A 58 14.36 2.80 3.17
CA TYR A 58 12.98 3.01 3.58
C TYR A 58 12.17 3.80 2.54
N THR A 59 12.70 4.92 2.04
CA THR A 59 12.01 5.77 1.04
C THR A 59 11.66 4.99 -0.22
N ASP A 60 12.63 4.26 -0.79
CA ASP A 60 12.41 3.49 -2.02
C ASP A 60 11.44 2.34 -1.81
N THR A 61 11.56 1.65 -0.66
CA THR A 61 10.67 0.55 -0.29
C THR A 61 9.24 1.05 -0.07
N TYR A 62 9.10 2.20 0.61
CA TYR A 62 7.81 2.85 0.86
C TYR A 62 7.16 3.29 -0.46
N ASN A 63 7.89 3.95 -1.34
CA ASN A 63 7.38 4.37 -2.65
C ASN A 63 6.98 3.17 -3.52
N SER A 64 7.68 2.05 -3.42
CA SER A 64 7.31 0.79 -4.09
C SER A 64 5.99 0.24 -3.56
N MET A 65 5.76 0.29 -2.23
CA MET A 65 4.47 -0.06 -1.63
C MET A 65 3.33 0.87 -2.09
N VAL A 66 3.59 2.18 -2.18
CA VAL A 66 2.61 3.14 -2.71
C VAL A 66 2.30 2.88 -4.19
N GLU A 67 3.29 2.46 -4.99
CA GLU A 67 3.03 2.06 -6.39
C GLU A 67 2.13 0.83 -6.47
N ASN A 68 2.28 -0.15 -5.57
CA ASN A 68 1.36 -1.29 -5.51
C ASN A 68 -0.09 -0.86 -5.22
N CYS A 69 -0.30 0.13 -4.34
CA CYS A 69 -1.63 0.75 -4.16
C CYS A 69 -2.16 1.28 -5.50
N MET A 70 -1.33 2.04 -6.23
CA MET A 70 -1.70 2.67 -7.48
C MET A 70 -2.00 1.66 -8.58
N ALA A 71 -1.19 0.60 -8.70
CA ALA A 71 -1.34 -0.45 -9.70
C ALA A 71 -2.66 -1.22 -9.51
N CYS A 72 -2.98 -1.61 -8.26
CA CYS A 72 -4.24 -2.24 -7.93
C CYS A 72 -5.42 -1.32 -8.28
N HIS A 73 -5.37 -0.04 -7.89
CA HIS A 73 -6.44 0.92 -8.19
C HIS A 73 -6.55 1.32 -9.67
N LYS A 74 -5.50 1.16 -10.48
CA LYS A 74 -5.62 1.31 -11.95
C LYS A 74 -6.31 0.11 -12.59
N SER A 75 -6.14 -1.08 -12.02
CA SER A 75 -6.53 -2.36 -12.65
C SER A 75 -7.89 -2.87 -12.20
N MET A 76 -8.21 -2.77 -10.90
CA MET A 76 -9.41 -3.36 -10.30
C MET A 76 -10.58 -2.37 -10.25
N CYS A 77 -10.35 -1.22 -9.62
CA CYS A 77 -11.34 -0.17 -9.48
C CYS A 77 -10.61 1.17 -9.29
N PRO A 78 -10.86 2.17 -10.15
CA PRO A 78 -10.30 3.51 -10.03
C PRO A 78 -10.86 4.21 -8.80
N GLY A 79 -10.31 3.85 -7.65
CA GLY A 79 -10.63 4.41 -6.34
C GLY A 79 -9.91 5.76 -6.16
N PRO A 80 -9.40 6.06 -4.95
CA PRO A 80 -8.88 7.39 -4.62
C PRO A 80 -7.45 7.63 -5.16
N MET A 81 -7.19 7.38 -6.44
CA MET A 81 -5.86 7.54 -7.07
C MET A 81 -5.24 8.92 -6.83
N VAL A 82 -6.05 9.98 -6.82
CA VAL A 82 -5.57 11.36 -6.53
C VAL A 82 -5.00 11.48 -5.11
N LYS A 83 -5.54 10.73 -4.14
CA LYS A 83 -4.99 10.68 -2.79
C LYS A 83 -3.72 9.85 -2.74
N ILE A 84 -3.68 8.71 -3.44
CA ILE A 84 -2.50 7.83 -3.50
C ILE A 84 -1.29 8.57 -4.06
N LYS A 85 -1.48 9.40 -5.10
CA LYS A 85 -0.40 10.25 -5.65
C LYS A 85 0.27 11.18 -4.63
N LYS A 86 -0.43 11.53 -3.55
CA LYS A 86 0.11 12.41 -2.49
C LYS A 86 0.89 11.63 -1.42
N LEU A 87 0.87 10.30 -1.48
CA LEU A 87 1.58 9.46 -0.52
C LEU A 87 3.05 9.26 -0.89
N TYR A 88 3.43 9.35 -2.16
CA TYR A 88 4.85 9.26 -2.56
C TYR A 88 5.70 10.33 -1.86
N ILE A 89 6.90 9.92 -1.45
CA ILE A 89 7.85 10.75 -0.71
C ILE A 89 9.17 10.88 -1.48
N GLU A 90 9.86 12.01 -1.27
CA GLU A 90 11.15 12.36 -1.87
C GLU A 90 12.26 12.34 -0.82
#